data_AF-A0A0G4L1X2-F1
#
_entry.id   AF-A0A0G4L1X2-F1
#
_cell.length_a   1.000
_cell.length_b   1.000
_cell.length_c   1.000
_cell.angle_alpha   90.00
_cell.angle_beta   90.00
_cell.angle_gamma   90.00
#
_symmetry.space_group_name_H-M   'P 1'
#
loop_
_entity.id
_entity.type
_entity.pdbx_description
1 polymer ?
#
loop_
_entity_poly.entity_id
_entity_poly.type
_entity_poly.pdbx_seq_one_letter_code
_entity_poly.pdbx_strand_id
1 'polypeptide(L)'
;DAVPAAQLVDVQPDDYRTEFLSLDLAVKTVPDQDAAVAHIHAHSSKHTDLILTADADAAERFMAAVDSAGCYWNASTRMADGMRYGFGTEVGISTNKIHARGPVGLEGLMIYKPFPALPRGPS
;
A
#
# COMPACT_ATOMS: atom_id res chain seq x y z
N ASP A 1 -17.48 23.15 14.76
CA ASP A 1 -16.13 23.75 14.71
C ASP A 1 -15.69 23.88 13.27
N ALA A 2 -15.70 25.11 12.73
CA ALA A 2 -15.25 25.37 11.37
C ALA A 2 -13.71 25.46 11.38
N VAL A 3 -13.06 24.73 10.47
CA VAL A 3 -11.62 24.89 10.21
C VAL A 3 -11.40 26.35 9.78
N PRO A 4 -10.48 27.11 10.41
CA PRO A 4 -10.22 28.48 10.04
C PRO A 4 -9.84 28.55 8.55
N ALA A 5 -10.46 29.46 7.79
CA ALA A 5 -10.24 29.60 6.35
C ALA A 5 -8.76 29.81 5.97
N ALA A 6 -7.92 30.25 6.90
CA ALA A 6 -6.48 30.39 6.73
C ALA A 6 -5.71 29.06 6.55
N GLN A 7 -6.35 27.91 6.82
CA GLN A 7 -5.75 26.56 6.67
C GLN A 7 -6.24 25.83 5.42
N LEU A 8 -7.09 26.46 4.59
CA LEU A 8 -7.60 25.90 3.34
C LEU A 8 -6.91 26.59 2.17
N VAL A 9 -6.19 25.80 1.38
CA VAL A 9 -5.47 26.29 0.19
C VAL A 9 -5.86 25.41 -1.00
N ASP A 10 -5.98 26.02 -2.18
CA ASP A 10 -6.25 25.30 -3.41
C ASP A 10 -5.08 24.36 -3.75
N VAL A 11 -5.42 23.08 -3.89
CA VAL A 11 -4.47 22.03 -4.18
C VAL A 11 -3.82 22.22 -5.55
N GLN A 12 -2.52 22.05 -5.62
CA GLN A 12 -1.76 22.04 -6.86
C GLN A 12 -1.68 20.61 -7.43
N PRO A 13 -1.46 20.44 -8.74
CA PRO A 13 -1.37 19.11 -9.35
C PRO A 13 -0.32 18.18 -8.71
N ASP A 14 0.78 18.75 -8.22
CA ASP A 14 1.88 18.00 -7.61
C ASP A 14 1.59 17.57 -6.16
N ASP A 15 0.67 18.24 -5.48
CA ASP A 15 0.28 17.89 -4.10
C ASP A 15 -0.28 16.48 -4.01
N TYR A 16 -0.96 16.00 -5.05
CA TYR A 16 -1.48 14.63 -5.11
C TYR A 16 -0.39 13.57 -5.16
N ARG A 17 0.84 13.92 -5.53
CA ARG A 17 2.00 13.02 -5.55
C ARG A 17 2.92 13.22 -4.33
N THR A 18 2.62 14.20 -3.49
CA THR A 18 3.51 14.65 -2.41
C THR A 18 3.16 13.96 -1.11
N GLU A 19 4.17 13.36 -0.46
CA GLU A 19 4.05 12.87 0.91
C GLU A 19 4.48 14.00 1.86
N PHE A 20 3.51 14.63 2.53
CA PHE A 20 3.75 15.86 3.29
C PHE A 20 4.52 15.65 4.60
N LEU A 21 4.40 14.48 5.23
CA LEU A 21 5.00 14.16 6.54
C LEU A 21 4.69 15.20 7.65
N SER A 22 3.54 15.85 7.53
CA SER A 22 3.04 16.92 8.40
C SER A 22 1.54 16.70 8.67
N LEU A 23 0.87 17.70 9.26
CA LEU A 23 -0.58 17.70 9.48
C LEU A 23 -1.35 18.29 8.28
N ASP A 24 -0.84 18.04 7.07
CA ASP A 24 -1.43 18.51 5.82
C ASP A 24 -2.08 17.34 5.06
N LEU A 25 -3.20 17.61 4.37
CA LEU A 25 -3.95 16.62 3.61
C LEU A 25 -4.46 17.22 2.29
N ALA A 26 -4.07 16.61 1.17
CA ALA A 26 -4.66 16.88 -0.14
C ALA A 26 -5.98 16.10 -0.29
N VAL A 27 -7.07 16.78 -0.63
CA VAL A 27 -8.41 16.18 -0.77
C VAL A 27 -8.94 16.39 -2.17
N LYS A 28 -9.40 15.31 -2.81
CA LYS A 28 -10.06 15.34 -4.12
C LYS A 28 -11.44 14.71 -4.05
N THR A 29 -12.44 15.42 -4.53
CA THR A 29 -13.76 14.86 -4.80
C THR A 29 -13.76 14.15 -6.14
N VAL A 30 -14.33 12.95 -6.20
CA VAL A 30 -14.45 12.14 -7.41
C VAL A 30 -15.91 11.75 -7.63
N PRO A 31 -16.35 11.59 -8.90
CA PRO A 31 -17.74 11.31 -9.21
C PRO A 31 -18.17 9.88 -8.85
N ASP A 32 -17.25 8.92 -8.90
CA ASP A 32 -17.51 7.51 -8.71
C ASP A 32 -16.24 6.74 -8.28
N GLN A 33 -16.42 5.45 -8.02
CA GLN A 33 -15.36 4.54 -7.58
C GLN A 33 -14.29 4.33 -8.66
N ASP A 34 -14.65 4.28 -9.94
CA ASP A 34 -13.69 4.06 -11.02
C ASP A 34 -12.74 5.27 -11.15
N ALA A 35 -13.27 6.49 -11.00
CA ALA A 35 -12.49 7.71 -10.94
C ALA A 35 -11.59 7.75 -9.69
N ALA A 36 -12.03 7.19 -8.56
CA ALA A 36 -11.20 7.04 -7.37
C ALA A 36 -10.01 6.10 -7.64
N VAL A 37 -10.26 4.93 -8.22
CA VAL A 37 -9.22 3.95 -8.58
C VAL A 37 -8.24 4.54 -9.60
N ALA A 38 -8.74 5.24 -10.63
CA ALA A 38 -7.89 5.91 -11.62
C ALA A 38 -6.99 6.98 -10.98
N HIS A 39 -7.51 7.72 -10.00
CA HIS A 39 -6.72 8.69 -9.25
C HIS A 39 -5.61 8.00 -8.43
N ILE A 40 -5.94 6.90 -7.71
CA ILE A 40 -4.96 6.11 -6.98
C ILE A 40 -3.88 5.58 -7.93
N HIS A 41 -4.24 5.00 -9.07
CA HIS A 41 -3.27 4.49 -10.04
C HIS A 41 -2.33 5.56 -10.60
N ALA A 42 -2.81 6.78 -10.77
CA ALA A 42 -2.02 7.88 -11.31
C ALA A 42 -1.07 8.52 -10.30
N HIS A 43 -1.39 8.47 -9.00
CA HIS A 43 -0.73 9.27 -7.96
C HIS A 43 -0.18 8.49 -6.75
N SER A 44 -0.70 7.29 -6.47
CA SER A 44 -0.25 6.48 -5.33
C SER A 44 1.18 5.94 -5.54
N SER A 45 1.94 5.88 -4.45
CA SER A 45 3.21 5.15 -4.37
C SER A 45 3.05 3.63 -4.34
N LYS A 46 1.80 3.14 -4.39
CA LYS A 46 1.40 1.73 -4.29
C LYS A 46 1.72 1.10 -2.94
N HIS A 47 1.82 1.89 -1.89
CA HIS A 47 2.12 1.42 -0.55
C HIS A 47 0.87 0.87 0.15
N THR A 48 -0.05 1.76 0.53
CA THR A 48 -1.27 1.38 1.25
C THR A 48 -2.43 2.28 0.85
N ASP A 49 -3.51 1.66 0.43
CA ASP A 49 -4.75 2.34 0.07
C ASP A 49 -5.93 1.68 0.79
N LEU A 50 -7.03 2.40 0.98
CA LEU A 50 -8.21 1.87 1.65
C LEU A 50 -9.50 2.40 1.04
N ILE A 51 -10.59 1.67 1.29
CA ILE A 51 -11.96 2.12 1.04
C ILE A 51 -12.76 2.08 2.34
N LEU A 52 -13.53 3.14 2.58
CA LEU A 52 -14.55 3.19 3.63
C LEU A 52 -15.93 3.08 2.98
N THR A 53 -16.59 1.94 3.15
CA THR A 53 -17.93 1.69 2.60
C THR A 53 -18.68 0.64 3.41
N ALA A 54 -20.01 0.73 3.42
CA ALA A 54 -20.89 -0.31 3.96
C ALA A 54 -21.30 -1.35 2.90
N ASP A 55 -21.08 -1.04 1.62
CA ASP A 55 -21.40 -1.91 0.49
C ASP A 55 -20.24 -2.88 0.21
N ALA A 56 -20.51 -4.17 0.38
CA ALA A 56 -19.53 -5.23 0.16
C ALA A 56 -19.11 -5.34 -1.31
N ASP A 57 -20.03 -5.16 -2.26
CA ASP A 57 -19.71 -5.28 -3.69
C ASP A 57 -18.77 -4.15 -4.12
N ALA A 58 -19.01 -2.94 -3.63
CA ALA A 58 -18.12 -1.80 -3.83
C ALA A 58 -16.73 -2.06 -3.23
N ALA A 59 -16.67 -2.62 -2.01
CA ALA A 59 -15.41 -2.95 -1.36
C ALA A 59 -14.62 -4.01 -2.15
N GLU A 60 -15.25 -5.09 -2.58
CA GLU A 60 -14.62 -6.16 -3.35
C GLU A 60 -14.08 -5.64 -4.69
N ARG A 61 -14.87 -4.84 -5.41
CA ARG A 61 -14.44 -4.20 -6.66
C ARG A 61 -13.24 -3.30 -6.46
N PHE A 62 -13.20 -2.54 -5.37
CA PHE A 62 -12.09 -1.64 -5.06
C PHE A 62 -10.82 -2.44 -4.76
N MET A 63 -10.93 -3.44 -3.89
CA MET A 63 -9.80 -4.31 -3.51
C MET A 63 -9.24 -5.08 -4.71
N ALA A 64 -10.08 -5.49 -5.66
CA ALA A 64 -9.64 -6.15 -6.88
C ALA A 64 -8.95 -5.19 -7.88
N ALA A 65 -9.34 -3.92 -7.88
CA ALA A 65 -8.85 -2.94 -8.85
C ALA A 65 -7.58 -2.18 -8.41
N VAL A 66 -7.32 -2.06 -7.10
CA VAL A 66 -6.17 -1.31 -6.57
C VAL A 66 -4.92 -2.19 -6.45
N ASP A 67 -3.87 -1.87 -7.22
CA ASP A 67 -2.58 -2.59 -7.23
C ASP A 67 -1.58 -1.98 -6.21
N SER A 68 -1.93 -1.98 -4.93
CA SER A 68 -1.07 -1.51 -3.82
C SER A 68 -0.55 -2.67 -2.97
N ALA A 69 0.50 -2.45 -2.16
CA ALA A 69 1.08 -3.51 -1.31
C ALA A 69 0.11 -3.92 -0.19
N GLY A 70 -0.69 -2.99 0.32
CA GLY A 70 -1.85 -3.25 1.16
C GLY A 70 -3.09 -2.53 0.66
N CYS A 71 -4.22 -3.23 0.60
CA CYS A 71 -5.53 -2.64 0.38
C CYS A 71 -6.45 -3.01 1.55
N TYR A 72 -7.12 -2.03 2.15
CA TYR A 72 -7.99 -2.25 3.29
C TYR A 72 -9.44 -1.87 3.04
N TRP A 73 -10.35 -2.56 3.72
CA TRP A 73 -11.75 -2.19 3.82
C TRP A 73 -12.08 -1.85 5.28
N ASN A 74 -12.54 -0.63 5.52
CA ASN A 74 -12.95 -0.15 6.85
C ASN A 74 -11.88 -0.28 7.95
N ALA A 75 -10.60 -0.28 7.57
CA ALA A 75 -9.47 -0.33 8.48
C ALA A 75 -8.46 0.78 8.16
N SER A 76 -7.84 1.35 9.20
CA SER A 76 -6.89 2.45 9.06
C SER A 76 -5.63 2.03 8.27
N THR A 77 -5.13 2.91 7.40
CA THR A 77 -3.84 2.70 6.72
C THR A 77 -2.67 2.53 7.68
N ARG A 78 -2.75 3.03 8.93
CA ARG A 78 -1.73 2.81 9.97
C ARG A 78 -1.65 1.37 10.47
N MET A 79 -2.52 0.47 9.98
CA MET A 79 -2.40 -0.96 10.21
C MET A 79 -1.33 -1.61 9.33
N ALA A 80 -0.80 -0.89 8.33
CA ALA A 80 0.32 -1.33 7.50
C ALA A 80 1.64 -1.22 8.28
N ASP A 81 1.82 -2.12 9.25
CA ASP A 81 2.99 -2.24 10.12
C ASP A 81 3.23 -3.74 10.39
N GLY A 82 4.42 -4.24 10.10
CA GLY A 82 4.79 -5.66 10.20
C GLY A 82 4.62 -6.25 11.60
N MET A 83 4.66 -5.41 12.65
CA MET A 83 4.34 -5.88 14.00
C MET A 83 2.85 -6.23 14.15
N ARG A 84 1.95 -5.52 13.45
CA ARG A 84 0.49 -5.74 13.47
C ARG A 84 0.02 -6.81 12.50
N TYR A 85 0.78 -7.09 11.45
CA TYR A 85 0.56 -8.22 10.56
C TYR A 85 0.95 -9.58 11.17
N GLY A 86 1.51 -9.60 12.38
CA GLY A 86 1.89 -10.84 13.07
C GLY A 86 3.30 -11.35 12.74
N PHE A 87 4.15 -10.54 12.08
CA PHE A 87 5.53 -10.92 11.71
C PHE A 87 6.58 -10.52 12.76
N GLY A 88 6.19 -9.90 13.88
CA GLY A 88 7.11 -9.54 14.96
C GLY A 88 7.85 -8.22 14.70
N THR A 89 9.05 -8.27 14.11
CA THR A 89 9.90 -7.10 13.78
C THR A 89 10.04 -6.94 12.27
N GLU A 90 9.85 -5.72 11.77
CA GLU A 90 9.99 -5.38 10.36
C GLU A 90 11.23 -4.51 10.11
N VAL A 91 11.93 -4.77 8.99
CA VAL A 91 13.09 -3.98 8.53
C VAL A 91 12.68 -2.87 7.53
N GLY A 92 11.49 -2.98 6.90
CA GLY A 92 10.84 -1.94 6.07
C GLY A 92 9.83 -2.52 5.06
N ILE A 93 8.93 -1.67 4.53
CA ILE A 93 7.91 -2.05 3.52
C ILE A 93 8.50 -1.95 2.11
N SER A 94 8.52 -3.07 1.39
CA SER A 94 8.97 -3.13 -0.02
C SER A 94 7.81 -2.92 -0.99
N THR A 95 7.97 -1.98 -1.91
CA THR A 95 7.05 -1.70 -3.04
C THR A 95 7.45 -2.42 -4.33
N ASN A 96 8.51 -3.26 -4.30
CA ASN A 96 9.07 -3.91 -5.48
C ASN A 96 8.46 -5.31 -5.74
N LYS A 97 8.16 -5.63 -7.01
CA LYS A 97 7.36 -6.82 -7.39
C LYS A 97 8.09 -8.17 -7.42
N ILE A 98 9.41 -8.26 -7.16
CA ILE A 98 10.22 -9.44 -7.54
C ILE A 98 10.90 -10.16 -6.34
N HIS A 99 10.63 -9.83 -5.08
CA HIS A 99 11.23 -10.61 -3.99
C HIS A 99 10.41 -10.66 -2.70
N ALA A 100 9.87 -9.53 -2.27
CA ALA A 100 8.92 -9.43 -1.17
C ALA A 100 8.08 -8.17 -1.38
N ARG A 101 6.76 -8.28 -1.32
CA ARG A 101 5.82 -7.16 -1.44
C ARG A 101 5.01 -7.10 -0.15
N GLY A 102 5.03 -5.95 0.53
CA GLY A 102 4.51 -5.83 1.89
C GLY A 102 5.59 -6.00 2.97
N PRO A 103 5.22 -6.30 4.22
CA PRO A 103 6.14 -6.34 5.35
C PRO A 103 7.19 -7.43 5.19
N VAL A 104 8.47 -7.06 5.24
CA VAL A 104 9.57 -8.01 5.03
C VAL A 104 10.11 -8.51 6.38
N GLY A 105 9.76 -9.74 6.74
CA GLY A 105 10.37 -10.49 7.85
C GLY A 105 11.66 -11.22 7.45
N LEU A 106 12.18 -12.11 8.32
CA LEU A 106 13.42 -12.87 8.11
C LEU A 106 13.45 -13.67 6.79
N GLU A 107 12.28 -14.11 6.31
CA GLU A 107 12.13 -14.88 5.08
C GLU A 107 12.48 -14.08 3.81
N GLY A 108 12.34 -12.76 3.82
CA GLY A 108 12.71 -11.90 2.69
C GLY A 108 14.20 -11.54 2.60
N LEU A 109 15.03 -12.07 3.51
CA LEU A 109 16.49 -11.93 3.52
C LEU A 109 17.21 -13.22 3.06
N MET A 110 16.46 -14.24 2.63
CA MET A 110 17.03 -15.51 2.17
C MET A 110 17.07 -15.59 0.64
N ILE A 111 18.21 -16.01 0.08
CA ILE A 111 18.35 -16.36 -1.34
C ILE A 111 18.52 -17.89 -1.47
N TYR A 112 17.83 -18.49 -2.45
CA TYR A 112 18.02 -19.90 -2.77
C TYR A 112 19.29 -20.10 -3.60
N LYS A 113 20.24 -20.85 -3.07
CA LYS A 113 21.37 -21.39 -3.86
C LYS A 113 21.16 -22.89 -4.05
N PRO A 114 20.80 -23.37 -5.26
CA PRO A 114 20.75 -24.80 -5.50
C PRO A 114 22.15 -25.41 -5.34
N PHE A 115 22.25 -26.46 -4.53
CA PHE A 115 23.47 -27.24 -4.37
C PHE A 115 23.49 -28.34 -5.46
N PRO A 116 24.54 -28.45 -6.30
CA PRO A 116 24.62 -29.54 -7.26
C PRO A 116 24.71 -30.87 -6.50
N ALA A 117 23.89 -31.85 -6.90
CA ALA A 117 23.95 -33.20 -6.35
C ALA A 117 25.36 -33.78 -6.58
N LEU A 118 25.96 -34.32 -5.52
CA LEU A 118 27.24 -35.04 -5.62
C LEU A 118 27.09 -36.23 -6.58
N PRO A 119 28.08 -36.50 -7.44
CA PRO A 119 28.02 -37.64 -8.35
C PRO A 119 27.90 -38.93 -7.53
N ARG A 120 26.86 -39.71 -7.80
CA ARG A 120 26.76 -41.08 -7.27
C ARG A 120 27.90 -41.89 -7.91
N GLY A 121 28.78 -42.43 -7.07
CA GLY A 121 29.85 -43.33 -7.51
C GLY A 121 29.30 -44.57 -8.21
N PRO A 122 30.10 -45.23 -9.07
CA PRO A 122 29.65 -46.36 -9.88
C PRO A 122 29.27 -47.56 -8.99
N SER A 123 28.20 -48.24 -9.41
CA SER A 123 27.62 -49.45 -8.82
C SER A 123 28.53 -50.68 -8.94
#